data_AF-M5BKC5-F1
#
_entry.id   AF-M5BKC5-F1
#
_cell.length_a   1.000
_cell.length_b   1.000
_cell.length_c   1.000
_cell.angle_alpha   90.00
_cell.angle_beta   90.00
_cell.angle_gamma   90.00
#
_symmetry.space_group_name_H-M   'P 1'
#
loop_
_entity.id
_entity.type
_entity.pdbx_description
1 polymer ?
#
loop_
_entity_poly.entity_id
_entity_poly.type
_entity_poly.pdbx_seq_one_letter_code
_entity_poly.pdbx_strand_id
1 'polypeptide(L)'
;MTWCQSKGNIPYFETSAKEAINVEQAFQTIAKNALAQEEEIELWVPPDREHPMQTTNSHNNNRYTEYPEPIRIDSDNTQNYGCNC
;
A
#
# COMPACT_ATOMS: atom_id res chain seq x y z
N MET A 1 4.45 27.63 7.22
CA MET A 1 4.59 27.98 5.78
C MET A 1 6.03 27.96 5.28
N THR A 2 7.01 28.50 6.01
CA THR A 2 8.41 28.65 5.57
C THR A 2 9.10 27.35 5.14
N TRP A 3 8.80 26.23 5.80
CA TRP A 3 9.41 24.94 5.46
C TRP A 3 8.93 24.40 4.09
N CYS A 4 7.64 24.50 3.79
CA CYS A 4 7.10 24.07 2.49
C CYS A 4 7.72 24.88 1.34
N GLN A 5 7.88 26.19 1.56
CA GLN A 5 8.55 27.09 0.62
C GLN A 5 10.01 26.69 0.40
N SER A 6 10.75 26.37 1.47
CA SER A 6 12.17 25.99 1.36
C SER A 6 12.41 24.62 0.74
N LYS A 7 11.39 23.76 0.66
CA LYS A 7 11.44 22.41 0.06
C LYS A 7 11.00 22.36 -1.39
N GLY A 8 11.23 23.44 -2.15
CA GLY A 8 10.83 23.52 -3.55
C GLY A 8 9.39 23.97 -3.73
N ASN A 9 8.93 24.86 -2.85
CA ASN A 9 7.60 25.47 -2.93
C ASN A 9 6.45 24.44 -2.92
N ILE A 10 6.54 23.46 -2.00
CA ILE A 10 5.53 22.41 -1.85
C ILE A 10 4.17 23.06 -1.50
N PRO A 11 3.08 22.71 -2.22
CA PRO A 11 1.74 23.17 -1.87
C PRO A 11 1.36 22.80 -0.44
N TYR A 12 0.80 23.75 0.32
CA TYR A 12 0.38 23.57 1.71
C TYR A 12 -1.08 23.97 1.87
N PHE A 13 -1.86 23.12 2.56
CA PHE A 13 -3.27 23.32 2.82
C PHE A 13 -3.58 23.07 4.30
N GLU A 14 -4.28 24.01 4.94
CA GLU A 14 -4.88 23.77 6.25
C GLU A 14 -6.24 23.12 6.04
N THR A 15 -6.45 21.94 6.60
CA THR A 15 -7.65 21.13 6.34
C THR A 15 -8.37 20.77 7.64
N SER A 16 -9.70 20.63 7.56
CA SER A 16 -10.52 20.07 8.62
C SER A 16 -11.32 18.91 8.04
N ALA A 17 -10.96 17.69 8.41
CA ALA A 17 -11.70 16.49 7.96
C ALA A 17 -13.13 16.48 8.51
N LYS A 18 -13.31 16.96 9.75
CA LYS A 18 -14.63 17.06 10.41
C LYS A 18 -15.57 18.01 9.68
N GLU A 19 -15.04 19.14 9.24
CA GLU A 19 -15.83 20.23 8.64
C GLU A 19 -15.72 20.27 7.11
N ALA A 20 -15.04 19.27 6.51
CA ALA A 20 -14.78 19.18 5.07
C ALA A 20 -14.11 20.44 4.49
N ILE A 21 -13.20 21.05 5.24
CA ILE A 21 -12.49 22.27 4.80
C ILE A 21 -11.22 21.87 4.04
N ASN A 22 -11.08 22.39 2.82
CA ASN A 22 -9.89 22.28 1.94
C ASN A 22 -9.43 20.86 1.59
N VAL A 23 -10.15 19.81 1.98
CA VAL A 23 -9.82 18.40 1.69
C VAL A 23 -9.83 18.16 0.18
N GLU A 24 -10.93 18.51 -0.49
CA GLU A 24 -11.09 18.33 -1.94
C GLU A 24 -9.98 19.05 -2.73
N GLN A 25 -9.70 20.31 -2.40
CA GLN A 25 -8.67 21.10 -3.09
C GLN A 25 -7.26 20.54 -2.87
N ALA A 26 -6.96 20.03 -1.68
CA ALA A 26 -5.68 19.38 -1.39
C ALA A 26 -5.50 18.11 -2.24
N PHE A 27 -6.53 17.26 -2.32
CA PHE A 27 -6.50 16.04 -3.14
C PHE A 27 -6.41 16.33 -4.64
N GLN A 28 -7.17 17.31 -5.14
CA GLN A 28 -7.08 17.72 -6.55
C GLN A 28 -5.67 18.23 -6.91
N THR A 29 -5.02 18.97 -6.01
CA THR A 29 -3.68 19.48 -6.24
C THR A 29 -2.66 18.36 -6.34
N ILE A 30 -2.74 17.37 -5.44
CA ILE A 30 -1.85 16.20 -5.46
C ILE A 30 -2.07 15.38 -6.73
N ALA A 31 -3.32 15.14 -7.12
CA ALA A 31 -3.64 14.41 -8.35
C ALA A 31 -3.08 15.12 -9.59
N LYS A 32 -3.28 16.44 -9.71
CA LYS A 32 -2.75 17.23 -10.83
C LYS A 32 -1.22 17.20 -10.88
N ASN A 33 -0.55 17.33 -9.73
CA ASN A 33 0.90 17.30 -9.67
C ASN A 33 1.46 15.92 -10.03
N ALA A 34 0.79 14.84 -9.61
CA ALA A 34 1.19 13.47 -9.95
C ALA A 34 1.08 13.22 -11.46
N LEU A 35 -0.04 13.64 -12.09
CA LEU A 35 -0.23 13.56 -13.54
C LEU A 35 0.84 14.37 -14.31
N ALA A 36 1.26 15.51 -13.78
CA ALA A 36 2.31 16.33 -14.39
C ALA A 36 3.72 15.72 -14.25
N GLN A 37 3.91 14.77 -13.33
CA GLN A 37 5.19 14.12 -13.05
C GLN A 37 5.43 12.83 -13.86
N GLU A 38 4.49 12.45 -14.75
CA GLU A 38 4.47 11.16 -15.46
C GLU A 38 5.66 10.87 -16.42
N GLU A 39 6.63 11.78 -16.60
CA GLU A 39 7.85 11.49 -17.40
C GLU A 39 9.02 10.88 -16.61
N GLU A 40 8.97 10.76 -15.28
CA GLU A 40 10.15 10.40 -14.46
C GLU A 40 9.93 9.26 -13.45
N ILE A 41 8.95 8.38 -13.68
CA ILE A 41 8.76 7.19 -12.82
C ILE A 41 9.20 5.95 -13.58
N GLU A 42 10.50 5.68 -13.54
CA GLU A 42 11.00 4.34 -13.86
C GLU A 42 10.50 3.40 -12.75
N LEU A 43 9.39 2.71 -13.02
CA LEU A 43 8.83 1.69 -12.14
C LEU A 43 9.93 0.67 -11.83
N TRP A 44 10.51 0.75 -10.64
CA TRP A 44 11.49 -0.24 -10.19
C TRP A 44 10.79 -1.59 -10.07
N VAL A 45 11.08 -2.48 -11.02
CA VAL A 45 10.64 -3.88 -10.98
C VAL A 45 11.79 -4.69 -10.39
N PRO A 46 11.60 -5.32 -9.22
CA PRO A 46 12.58 -6.26 -8.70
C PRO A 46 12.79 -7.40 -9.70
N PRO A 47 14.05 -7.83 -9.93
CA PRO A 47 14.39 -8.82 -10.94
C PRO A 47 13.73 -10.19 -10.73
N ASP A 48 13.27 -10.51 -9.53
CA ASP A 48 12.69 -11.82 -9.20
C ASP A 48 11.27 -12.05 -9.75
N ARG A 49 10.65 -11.04 -10.38
CA ARG A 49 9.31 -11.15 -10.98
C ARG A 49 9.28 -11.77 -12.38
N GLU A 50 10.42 -12.18 -12.94
CA GLU A 50 10.50 -12.77 -14.28
C GLU A 50 10.30 -14.29 -14.35
N HIS A 51 9.98 -14.98 -13.24
CA HIS A 51 9.65 -16.40 -13.33
C HIS A 51 8.16 -16.58 -13.64
N PRO A 52 7.76 -16.90 -14.89
CA PRO A 52 6.41 -17.34 -15.17
C PRO A 52 6.10 -18.53 -14.25
N MET A 53 4.91 -18.53 -13.67
CA MET A 53 4.38 -19.66 -12.91
C MET A 53 4.47 -20.91 -13.79
N GLN A 54 5.52 -21.73 -13.63
CA GLN A 54 5.68 -22.95 -14.38
C GLN A 54 4.68 -23.96 -13.82
N THR A 55 3.55 -24.11 -14.49
CA THR A 55 2.63 -25.22 -14.27
C THR A 55 3.35 -26.50 -14.72
N THR A 56 4.00 -27.21 -13.81
CA THR A 56 4.46 -28.57 -14.13
C THR A 56 4.07 -29.51 -13.00
N ASN A 57 3.25 -30.50 -13.38
CA ASN A 57 2.91 -31.64 -12.56
C ASN A 57 4.19 -32.37 -12.14
N SER A 58 4.22 -32.74 -10.86
CA SER A 58 4.98 -33.86 -10.30
C SER A 58 6.50 -33.78 -10.41
N HIS A 59 7.13 -33.22 -9.38
CA HIS A 59 8.00 -33.91 -8.40
C HIS A 59 8.94 -32.89 -7.73
N ASN A 60 8.71 -32.69 -6.42
CA ASN A 60 9.62 -32.13 -5.43
C ASN A 60 10.38 -30.83 -5.81
N ASN A 61 9.84 -29.68 -5.42
CA ASN A 61 10.71 -28.60 -4.97
C ASN A 61 10.10 -27.85 -3.79
N ASN A 62 10.62 -28.18 -2.62
CA ASN A 62 10.22 -27.67 -1.33
C ASN A 62 10.61 -26.19 -1.18
N ARG A 63 9.69 -25.27 -1.53
CA ARG A 63 9.86 -23.82 -1.31
C ARG A 63 8.73 -23.18 -0.48
N TYR A 64 7.84 -24.02 0.06
CA TYR A 64 6.71 -23.63 0.91
C TYR A 64 6.82 -24.13 2.36
N THR A 65 7.97 -24.68 2.79
CA THR A 65 8.18 -25.08 4.20
C THR A 65 8.52 -23.95 5.17
N GLU A 66 8.79 -22.74 4.67
CA GLU A 66 9.14 -21.60 5.53
C GLU A 66 7.97 -20.65 5.81
N TYR A 67 6.86 -20.80 5.09
CA TYR A 67 5.66 -20.04 5.38
C TYR A 67 4.84 -20.75 6.44
N PRO A 68 4.44 -20.06 7.54
CA PRO A 68 3.55 -20.64 8.53
C PRO A 68 2.27 -21.10 7.84
N GLU A 69 1.75 -22.27 8.23
CA GLU A 69 0.51 -22.79 7.67
C GLU A 69 -0.60 -21.75 7.81
N PRO A 70 -1.49 -21.62 6.81
CA PRO A 70 -2.63 -20.71 6.89
C PRO A 70 -3.48 -21.09 8.10
N ILE A 71 -3.83 -20.09 8.92
CA ILE A 71 -4.66 -20.26 10.11
C ILE A 71 -6.00 -20.84 9.64
N ARG A 72 -6.27 -22.10 10.03
CA ARG A 72 -7.60 -22.67 9.88
C ARG A 72 -8.48 -22.02 10.93
N ILE A 73 -9.41 -21.19 10.47
CA ILE A 73 -10.47 -20.69 11.34
C ILE A 73 -11.42 -21.86 11.53
N ASP A 74 -11.22 -22.62 12.60
CA ASP A 74 -12.15 -23.67 13.00
C ASP A 74 -13.51 -23.00 13.21
N SER A 75 -14.43 -23.24 12.28
CA SER A 75 -15.74 -22.58 12.25
C SER A 75 -16.61 -22.96 13.46
N ASP A 76 -16.17 -23.93 14.26
CA ASP A 76 -16.86 -24.46 15.44
C ASP A 76 -16.16 -24.16 16.77
N ASN A 77 -15.18 -23.24 16.81
CA ASN A 77 -14.67 -22.71 18.07
C ASN A 77 -15.04 -21.24 18.19
N THR A 78 -16.19 -20.97 18.82
CA THR A 78 -16.55 -19.63 19.31
C THR A 78 -15.58 -19.22 20.42
N GLN A 79 -14.29 -19.06 20.12
CA GLN A 79 -13.38 -18.40 21.04
C GLN A 79 -13.70 -16.92 21.01
N ASN A 80 -14.41 -16.52 22.06
CA ASN A 80 -14.60 -15.16 22.49
C ASN A 80 -13.27 -14.40 22.40
N TYR A 81 -13.00 -13.71 21.30
CA TYR A 81 -12.00 -12.65 21.21
C TYR A 81 -12.51 -11.42 21.95
N GLY A 82 -12.90 -11.62 23.21
CA GLY A 82 -13.22 -10.56 24.13
C GLY A 82 -11.92 -9.89 24.53
N CYS A 83 -11.74 -8.64 24.10
CA CYS A 83 -10.85 -7.72 24.79
C CYS A 83 -11.25 -7.71 26.27
N ASN A 84 -10.40 -8.23 27.15
CA ASN A 84 -10.48 -7.88 28.55
C ASN A 84 -9.96 -6.45 28.66
N CYS A 85 -10.89 -5.58 29.08
CA CYS A 85 -10.74 -4.18 29.41
C CYS A 85 -9.45 -3.81 30.15
#